data_AF-A0A820HRM3-F1
#
_entry.id   AF-A0A820HRM3-F1
#
_cell.length_a   1.000
_cell.length_b   1.000
_cell.length_c   1.000
_cell.angle_alpha   90.00
_cell.angle_beta   90.00
_cell.angle_gamma   90.00
#
_symmetry.space_group_name_H-M   'P 1'
#
loop_
_entity.id
_entity.type
_entity.pdbx_description
1 polymer ?
#
loop_
_entity_poly.entity_id
_entity_poly.type
_entity_poly.pdbx_seq_one_letter_code
_entity_poly.pdbx_strand_id
1 'polypeptide(L)'
;MVVPLSIDRIRSKTDELGKLILKDLQHCTQQVKKMHETRIQLTKVQMDEFKALEDFEQIATPAQSNTHFLFKPKMKLWLTKNKNYQILSKCVELDMPPKIIDKVDFSFKIDESIISQDEAQAIYNKIRQITKDFRTQAMTSYVQSAARENEILSNEIKGIVERFP
;
A
#
# COMPACT_ATOMS: atom_id res chain seq x y z
N MET A 1 -51.31 -30.27 20.37
CA MET A 1 -51.22 -31.12 19.16
C MET A 1 -49.92 -30.81 18.46
N VAL A 2 -48.95 -31.74 18.48
CA VAL A 2 -47.71 -31.61 17.72
C VAL A 2 -47.98 -32.21 16.34
N VAL A 3 -48.01 -31.38 15.32
CA VAL A 3 -48.19 -31.83 13.93
C VAL A 3 -46.90 -32.54 13.51
N PRO A 4 -46.94 -33.82 13.07
CA PRO A 4 -45.74 -34.49 12.62
C PRO A 4 -45.28 -33.82 11.32
N LEU A 5 -44.06 -33.30 11.32
CA LEU A 5 -43.42 -32.79 10.12
C LEU A 5 -43.32 -33.95 9.11
N SER A 6 -43.91 -33.78 7.93
CA SER A 6 -43.77 -34.78 6.86
C SER A 6 -42.28 -34.93 6.52
N ILE A 7 -41.84 -36.18 6.32
CA ILE A 7 -40.45 -36.52 6.01
C ILE A 7 -39.96 -35.72 4.80
N ASP A 8 -40.85 -35.45 3.83
CA ASP A 8 -40.55 -34.64 2.64
C ASP A 8 -40.26 -33.17 2.94
N ARG A 9 -40.95 -32.56 3.93
CA ARG A 9 -40.65 -31.19 4.39
C ARG A 9 -39.31 -31.13 5.11
N ILE A 10 -38.96 -32.17 5.87
CA ILE A 10 -37.66 -32.27 6.54
C ILE A 10 -36.56 -32.38 5.47
N ARG A 11 -36.74 -33.26 4.48
CA ARG A 11 -35.79 -33.45 3.37
C ARG A 11 -35.55 -32.18 2.57
N SER A 12 -36.63 -31.47 2.19
CA SER A 12 -36.54 -30.19 1.47
C SER A 12 -35.77 -29.12 2.24
N LYS A 13 -36.00 -29.01 3.56
CA LYS A 13 -35.27 -28.04 4.39
C LYS A 13 -33.79 -28.42 4.56
N THR A 14 -33.50 -29.72 4.65
CA THR A 14 -32.11 -30.22 4.69
C THR A 14 -31.38 -29.93 3.38
N ASP A 15 -32.04 -30.08 2.24
CA ASP A 15 -31.45 -29.77 0.93
C ASP A 15 -31.20 -28.26 0.74
N GLU A 16 -32.12 -27.41 1.21
CA GLU A 16 -31.93 -25.95 1.23
C GLU A 16 -30.77 -25.54 2.14
N LEU A 17 -30.68 -26.13 3.34
CA LEU A 17 -29.56 -25.91 4.26
C LEU A 17 -28.24 -26.35 3.61
N GLY A 18 -28.21 -27.50 2.94
CA GLY A 18 -27.04 -28.00 2.21
C GLY A 18 -26.57 -27.04 1.12
N LYS A 19 -27.52 -26.46 0.35
CA LYS A 19 -27.21 -25.44 -0.67
C LYS A 19 -26.64 -24.16 -0.06
N LEU A 20 -27.17 -23.70 1.07
CA LEU A 20 -26.66 -22.52 1.78
C LEU A 20 -25.24 -22.75 2.31
N ILE A 21 -24.99 -23.91 2.93
CA ILE A 21 -23.66 -24.30 3.40
C ILE A 21 -22.67 -24.36 2.23
N LEU A 22 -23.04 -24.96 1.11
CA LEU A 22 -22.18 -25.01 -0.08
C LEU A 22 -21.87 -23.62 -0.64
N LYS A 23 -22.86 -22.71 -0.67
CA LYS A 23 -22.67 -21.33 -1.13
C LYS A 23 -21.71 -20.56 -0.22
N ASP A 24 -21.84 -20.74 1.10
CA ASP A 24 -20.97 -20.10 2.08
C ASP A 24 -19.54 -20.66 2.03
N LEU A 25 -19.40 -21.99 1.86
CA LEU A 25 -18.11 -22.64 1.62
C LEU A 25 -17.45 -22.15 0.32
N GLN A 26 -18.22 -22.00 -0.77
CA GLN A 26 -17.72 -21.44 -2.03
C GLN A 26 -17.25 -19.99 -1.87
N HIS A 27 -18.04 -19.16 -1.17
CA HIS A 27 -17.66 -17.77 -0.88
C HIS A 27 -16.37 -17.69 -0.06
N CYS A 28 -16.26 -18.52 1.00
CA CYS A 28 -15.08 -18.59 1.84
C CYS A 28 -13.82 -19.11 1.09
N THR A 29 -14.00 -20.06 0.17
CA THR A 29 -12.88 -20.67 -0.58
C THR A 29 -12.47 -19.87 -1.82
N GLN A 30 -13.30 -18.96 -2.33
CA GLN A 30 -13.01 -18.17 -3.52
C GLN A 30 -11.80 -17.24 -3.32
N GLN A 31 -11.67 -16.62 -2.14
CA GLN A 31 -10.49 -15.80 -1.82
C GLN A 31 -9.21 -16.63 -1.75
N VAL A 32 -9.30 -17.82 -1.17
CA VAL A 32 -8.17 -18.77 -1.09
C VAL A 32 -7.75 -19.20 -2.49
N LYS A 33 -8.70 -19.55 -3.36
CA LYS A 33 -8.43 -19.90 -4.77
C LYS A 33 -7.71 -18.76 -5.50
N LYS A 34 -8.24 -17.53 -5.41
CA LYS A 34 -7.64 -16.34 -6.03
C LYS A 34 -6.22 -16.07 -5.51
N MET A 35 -6.00 -16.24 -4.21
CA MET A 35 -4.67 -16.12 -3.59
C MET A 35 -3.70 -17.16 -4.18
N HIS A 36 -4.12 -18.42 -4.31
CA HIS A 36 -3.28 -19.46 -4.89
C HIS A 36 -3.00 -19.23 -6.38
N GLU A 37 -3.99 -18.81 -7.17
CA GLU A 37 -3.80 -18.45 -8.57
C GLU A 37 -2.76 -17.32 -8.71
N THR A 38 -2.86 -16.29 -7.85
CA THR A 38 -1.88 -15.19 -7.81
C THR A 38 -0.47 -15.71 -7.44
N ARG A 39 -0.35 -16.62 -6.47
CA ARG A 39 0.94 -17.23 -6.11
C ARG A 39 1.53 -18.04 -7.24
N ILE A 40 0.72 -18.87 -7.91
CA ILE A 40 1.17 -19.67 -9.06
C ILE A 40 1.67 -18.77 -10.18
N GLN A 41 0.94 -17.70 -10.51
CA GLN A 41 1.36 -16.73 -11.52
C GLN A 41 2.67 -16.06 -11.11
N LEU A 42 2.81 -15.63 -9.85
CA LEU A 42 4.05 -15.04 -9.34
C LEU A 42 5.23 -16.01 -9.48
N THR A 43 5.06 -17.28 -9.10
CA THR A 43 6.11 -18.29 -9.22
C THR A 43 6.52 -18.51 -10.67
N LYS A 44 5.56 -18.56 -11.61
CA LYS A 44 5.87 -18.68 -13.04
C LYS A 44 6.71 -17.51 -13.53
N VAL A 45 6.30 -16.28 -13.21
CA VAL A 45 7.05 -15.07 -13.57
C VAL A 45 8.46 -15.10 -12.98
N GLN A 46 8.62 -15.50 -11.72
CA GLN A 46 9.93 -15.62 -11.09
C GLN A 46 10.83 -16.67 -11.76
N MET A 47 10.25 -17.78 -12.21
CA MET A 47 11.00 -18.80 -12.96
C MET A 47 11.44 -18.27 -14.33
N ASP A 48 10.56 -17.57 -15.04
CA ASP A 48 10.86 -16.98 -16.34
C ASP A 48 11.95 -15.88 -16.20
N GLU A 49 11.86 -15.04 -15.16
CA GLU A 49 12.87 -14.03 -14.84
C GLU A 49 14.23 -14.65 -14.49
N PHE A 50 14.23 -15.73 -13.70
CA PHE A 50 15.45 -16.44 -13.33
C PHE A 50 16.12 -17.05 -14.56
N LYS A 51 15.35 -17.71 -15.42
CA LYS A 51 15.87 -18.28 -16.66
C LYS A 51 16.42 -17.20 -17.60
N ALA A 52 15.72 -16.08 -17.73
CA ALA A 52 16.19 -14.95 -18.52
C ALA A 52 17.51 -14.37 -17.99
N LEU A 53 17.72 -14.38 -16.66
CA LEU A 53 18.98 -13.98 -16.05
C LEU A 53 20.10 -14.99 -16.34
N GLU A 54 19.84 -16.30 -16.23
CA GLU A 54 20.82 -17.34 -16.57
C GLU A 54 21.24 -17.25 -18.05
N ASP A 55 20.27 -17.09 -18.95
CA ASP A 55 20.51 -16.94 -20.38
C ASP A 55 21.34 -15.67 -20.63
N PHE A 56 21.01 -14.56 -19.96
CA PHE A 56 21.77 -13.31 -20.04
C PHE A 56 23.21 -13.50 -19.56
N GLU A 57 23.45 -14.12 -18.42
CA GLU A 57 24.81 -14.32 -17.89
C GLU A 57 25.69 -15.18 -18.80
N GLN A 58 25.10 -16.09 -19.59
CA GLN A 58 25.83 -16.93 -20.54
C GLN A 58 26.22 -16.20 -21.84
N ILE A 59 25.40 -15.26 -22.29
CA ILE A 59 25.56 -14.62 -23.61
C ILE A 59 25.97 -13.14 -23.54
N ALA A 60 25.89 -12.52 -22.36
CA ALA A 60 26.14 -11.09 -22.20
C ALA A 60 27.58 -10.72 -22.52
N THR A 61 27.75 -9.64 -23.28
CA THR A 61 29.05 -9.01 -23.46
C THR A 61 29.53 -8.38 -22.15
N PRO A 62 30.86 -8.17 -21.96
CA PRO A 62 31.37 -7.48 -20.78
C PRO A 62 30.74 -6.09 -20.55
N ALA A 63 30.39 -5.37 -21.63
CA ALA A 63 29.70 -4.09 -21.56
C ALA A 63 28.27 -4.23 -21.01
N GLN A 64 27.51 -5.22 -21.49
CA GLN A 64 26.16 -5.52 -21.00
C GLN A 64 26.18 -5.97 -19.53
N SER A 65 27.13 -6.82 -19.14
CA SER A 65 27.31 -7.25 -17.75
C SER A 65 27.64 -6.06 -16.83
N ASN A 66 28.53 -5.16 -17.24
CA ASN A 66 28.84 -3.95 -16.48
C ASN A 66 27.59 -3.06 -16.31
N THR A 67 26.80 -2.88 -17.36
CA THR A 67 25.54 -2.14 -17.29
C THR A 67 24.56 -2.80 -16.32
N HIS A 68 24.42 -4.14 -16.35
CA HIS A 68 23.60 -4.89 -15.38
C HIS A 68 24.04 -4.63 -13.93
N PHE A 69 25.34 -4.69 -13.63
CA PHE A 69 25.88 -4.44 -12.29
C PHE A 69 25.62 -3.02 -11.79
N LEU A 70 25.68 -2.02 -12.69
CA LEU A 70 25.36 -0.63 -12.35
C LEU A 70 23.85 -0.39 -12.21
N PHE A 71 23.05 -1.09 -13.00
CA PHE A 71 21.60 -0.95 -13.03
C PHE A 71 20.92 -1.56 -11.79
N LYS A 72 21.34 -2.75 -11.37
CA LYS A 72 20.76 -3.51 -10.26
C LYS A 72 20.62 -2.70 -8.95
N PRO A 73 21.66 -2.03 -8.41
CA PRO A 73 21.53 -1.24 -7.19
C PRO A 73 20.63 -0.01 -7.38
N LYS A 74 20.67 0.64 -8.56
CA LYS A 74 19.81 1.79 -8.89
C LYS A 74 18.34 1.38 -8.94
N MET A 75 18.04 0.23 -9.55
CA MET A 75 16.69 -0.31 -9.60
C MET A 75 16.15 -0.63 -8.19
N LYS A 76 16.98 -1.22 -7.31
CA LYS A 76 16.61 -1.46 -5.91
C LYS A 76 16.29 -0.17 -5.16
N LEU A 77 17.10 0.87 -5.37
CA LEU A 77 16.88 2.19 -4.78
C LEU A 77 15.59 2.83 -5.31
N TRP A 78 15.36 2.79 -6.62
CA TRP A 78 14.15 3.29 -7.26
C TRP A 78 12.89 2.59 -6.74
N LEU A 79 12.90 1.25 -6.63
CA LEU A 79 11.77 0.50 -6.07
C LEU A 79 11.40 0.99 -4.65
N THR A 80 12.41 1.27 -3.84
CA THR A 80 12.22 1.78 -2.47
C THR A 80 11.62 3.19 -2.50
N LYS A 81 12.18 4.10 -3.31
CA LYS A 81 11.72 5.49 -3.39
C LYS A 81 10.34 5.62 -4.03
N ASN A 82 10.06 4.86 -5.08
CA ASN A 82 8.74 4.79 -5.71
C ASN A 82 7.67 4.28 -4.74
N LYS A 83 7.97 3.22 -3.98
CA LYS A 83 7.04 2.72 -2.94
C LYS A 83 6.75 3.79 -1.88
N ASN A 84 7.78 4.49 -1.40
CA ASN A 84 7.61 5.56 -0.43
C ASN A 84 6.75 6.70 -0.99
N TYR A 85 7.01 7.12 -2.23
CA TYR A 85 6.22 8.13 -2.92
C TYR A 85 4.73 7.72 -3.05
N GLN A 86 4.44 6.47 -3.42
CA GLN A 86 3.08 5.97 -3.51
C GLN A 86 2.36 5.93 -2.16
N ILE A 87 3.06 5.51 -1.10
CA ILE A 87 2.49 5.52 0.26
C ILE A 87 2.15 6.95 0.69
N LEU A 88 3.08 7.89 0.49
CA LEU A 88 2.88 9.29 0.84
C LEU A 88 1.74 9.94 0.04
N SER A 89 1.65 9.64 -1.26
CA SER A 89 0.56 10.14 -2.11
C SER A 89 -0.81 9.67 -1.61
N LYS A 90 -0.93 8.38 -1.24
CA LYS A 90 -2.17 7.85 -0.64
C LYS A 90 -2.48 8.44 0.74
N CYS A 91 -1.46 8.74 1.54
CA CYS A 91 -1.64 9.43 2.82
C CYS A 91 -2.25 10.82 2.63
N VAL A 92 -1.85 11.56 1.60
CA VAL A 92 -2.46 12.85 1.23
C VAL A 92 -3.91 12.66 0.80
N GLU A 93 -4.19 11.70 -0.09
CA GLU A 93 -5.56 11.42 -0.57
C GLU A 93 -6.53 11.09 0.57
N LEU A 94 -6.03 10.46 1.63
CA LEU A 94 -6.83 10.01 2.78
C LEU A 94 -6.75 10.94 4.00
N ASP A 95 -6.09 12.10 3.90
CA ASP A 95 -5.82 13.04 5.00
C ASP A 95 -5.23 12.34 6.26
N MET A 96 -4.37 11.34 6.04
CA MET A 96 -3.75 10.55 7.11
C MET A 96 -2.26 10.89 7.23
N PRO A 97 -1.75 11.24 8.42
CA PRO A 97 -0.31 11.48 8.60
C PRO A 97 0.49 10.18 8.39
N PRO A 98 1.52 10.18 7.52
CA PRO A 98 2.41 9.05 7.35
C PRO A 98 3.20 8.85 8.63
N LYS A 99 3.59 7.60 8.91
CA LYS A 99 4.40 7.25 10.10
C LYS A 99 5.73 8.01 10.21
N ILE A 100 6.18 8.63 9.12
CA ILE A 100 7.43 9.41 9.02
C ILE A 100 7.27 10.81 9.63
N ILE A 101 6.06 11.37 9.62
CA ILE A 101 5.77 12.63 10.30
C ILE A 101 5.33 12.24 11.70
N ASP A 102 6.17 12.56 12.70
CA ASP A 102 5.80 12.38 14.10
C ASP A 102 4.42 12.98 14.34
N LYS A 103 3.65 12.37 15.24
CA LYS A 103 2.36 12.92 15.68
C LYS A 103 2.63 14.17 16.52
N VAL A 104 3.03 15.24 15.87
CA VAL A 104 3.13 16.56 16.48
C VAL A 104 1.71 17.00 16.75
N ASP A 105 1.42 17.15 18.04
CA ASP A 105 0.21 17.76 18.53
C ASP A 105 0.62 18.91 19.44
N PHE A 106 0.28 20.13 19.04
CA PHE A 106 0.54 21.33 19.83
C PHE A 106 -0.50 21.52 20.94
N SER A 107 -1.28 20.49 21.28
CA SER A 107 -2.27 20.53 22.37
C SER A 107 -1.59 20.71 23.74
N PHE A 108 -1.50 21.95 24.21
CA PHE A 108 -1.18 22.26 25.60
C PHE A 108 -2.43 22.76 26.34
N LYS A 109 -2.49 22.52 27.65
CA LYS A 109 -3.59 23.01 28.49
C LYS A 109 -3.39 24.50 28.75
N ILE A 110 -4.43 25.27 28.53
CA ILE A 110 -4.44 26.69 28.85
C ILE A 110 -4.87 26.84 30.32
N ASP A 111 -4.28 27.79 31.03
CA ASP A 111 -4.77 28.15 32.36
C ASP A 111 -6.10 28.90 32.22
N GLU A 112 -7.19 28.22 32.54
CA GLU A 112 -8.56 28.73 32.45
C GLU A 112 -9.01 29.50 33.71
N SER A 113 -8.11 29.73 34.68
CA SER A 113 -8.45 30.38 35.95
C SER A 113 -8.78 31.87 35.84
N ILE A 114 -8.31 32.53 34.77
CA ILE A 114 -8.42 34.00 34.59
C ILE A 114 -9.17 34.35 33.29
N ILE A 115 -9.17 33.46 32.30
CA ILE A 115 -9.77 33.71 30.98
C ILE A 115 -11.20 33.14 30.91
N SER A 116 -12.03 33.79 30.10
CA SER A 116 -13.38 33.30 29.84
C SER A 116 -13.35 31.98 29.05
N GLN A 117 -14.41 31.17 29.17
CA GLN A 117 -14.55 29.94 28.38
C GLN A 117 -14.49 30.20 26.86
N ASP A 118 -15.08 31.31 26.41
CA ASP A 118 -15.07 31.70 24.99
C ASP A 118 -13.65 32.03 24.50
N GLU A 119 -12.85 32.74 25.31
CA GLU A 119 -11.44 33.00 24.99
C GLU A 119 -10.60 31.72 24.99
N ALA A 120 -10.78 30.86 25.99
CA ALA A 120 -10.09 29.58 26.05
C ALA A 120 -10.39 28.74 24.80
N GLN A 121 -11.67 28.64 24.41
CA GLN A 121 -12.09 27.92 23.21
C GLN A 121 -11.53 28.53 21.92
N ALA A 122 -11.48 29.86 21.82
CA ALA A 122 -10.87 30.54 20.68
C ALA A 122 -9.37 30.21 20.55
N ILE A 123 -8.64 30.13 21.66
CA ILE A 123 -7.23 29.74 21.67
C ILE A 123 -7.08 28.25 21.31
N TYR A 124 -7.89 27.35 21.87
CA TYR A 124 -7.88 25.93 21.48
C TYR A 124 -8.14 25.73 19.98
N ASN A 125 -9.06 26.51 19.40
CA ASN A 125 -9.32 26.49 17.96
C ASN A 125 -8.10 26.95 17.14
N LYS A 126 -7.41 28.02 17.58
CA LYS A 126 -6.15 28.47 16.96
C LYS A 126 -5.06 27.41 17.04
N ILE A 127 -4.89 26.75 18.19
CA ILE A 127 -3.92 25.66 18.36
C ILE A 127 -4.24 24.51 17.40
N ARG A 128 -5.51 24.11 17.31
CA ARG A 128 -5.95 23.06 16.38
C ARG A 128 -5.66 23.41 14.92
N GLN A 129 -5.85 24.68 14.54
CA GLN A 129 -5.51 25.18 13.21
C GLN A 129 -4.00 25.12 12.95
N ILE A 130 -3.17 25.56 13.90
CA ILE A 130 -1.70 25.47 13.79
C ILE A 130 -1.24 24.01 13.62
N THR A 131 -1.78 23.09 14.43
CA THR A 131 -1.47 21.65 14.31
C THR A 131 -1.84 21.13 12.93
N LYS A 132 -3.00 21.53 12.39
CA LYS A 132 -3.44 21.15 11.05
C LYS A 132 -2.49 21.70 9.97
N ASP A 133 -2.20 23.00 10.02
CA ASP A 133 -1.37 23.68 9.03
C ASP A 133 0.06 23.11 9.01
N PHE A 134 0.65 22.87 10.18
CA PHE A 134 1.94 22.21 10.29
C PHE A 134 1.95 20.83 9.64
N ARG A 135 0.94 19.99 9.93
CA ARG A 135 0.82 18.65 9.33
C ARG A 135 0.70 18.72 7.82
N THR A 136 -0.13 19.62 7.30
CA THR A 136 -0.32 19.80 5.85
C THR A 136 0.95 20.28 5.17
N GLN A 137 1.65 21.26 5.74
CA GLN A 137 2.91 21.78 5.18
C GLN A 137 4.04 20.74 5.22
N ALA A 138 4.16 20.01 6.33
CA ALA A 138 5.12 18.93 6.47
C ALA A 138 4.84 17.83 5.43
N MET A 139 3.58 17.40 5.31
CA MET A 139 3.15 16.40 4.33
C MET A 139 3.50 16.83 2.90
N THR A 140 3.15 18.06 2.54
CA THR A 140 3.38 18.61 1.20
C THR A 140 4.87 18.58 0.87
N SER A 141 5.72 19.03 1.78
CA SER A 141 7.18 19.01 1.62
C SER A 141 7.72 17.60 1.46
N TYR A 142 7.24 16.64 2.26
CA TYR A 142 7.64 15.23 2.16
C TYR A 142 7.25 14.61 0.83
N VAL A 143 6.03 14.85 0.35
CA VAL A 143 5.53 14.34 -0.92
C VAL A 143 6.31 14.93 -2.08
N GLN A 144 6.56 16.24 -2.07
CA GLN A 144 7.38 16.91 -3.08
C GLN A 144 8.80 16.35 -3.12
N SER A 145 9.43 16.15 -1.96
CA SER A 145 10.75 15.53 -1.87
C SER A 145 10.76 14.11 -2.43
N ALA A 146 9.81 13.26 -2.00
CA ALA A 146 9.71 11.89 -2.48
C ALA A 146 9.41 11.82 -3.99
N ALA A 147 8.56 12.72 -4.51
CA ALA A 147 8.29 12.84 -5.93
C ALA A 147 9.56 13.16 -6.71
N ARG A 148 10.35 14.13 -6.23
CA ARG A 148 11.59 14.54 -6.89
C ARG A 148 12.66 13.46 -6.86
N GLU A 149 12.84 12.78 -5.73
CA GLU A 149 13.75 11.64 -5.62
C GLU A 149 13.36 10.52 -6.61
N ASN A 150 12.06 10.23 -6.72
CA ASN A 150 11.54 9.23 -7.64
C ASN A 150 11.76 9.65 -9.11
N GLU A 151 11.54 10.92 -9.44
CA GLU A 151 11.74 11.46 -10.80
C GLU A 151 13.22 11.35 -11.23
N ILE A 152 14.15 11.77 -10.37
CA ILE A 152 15.60 11.69 -10.66
C ILE A 152 16.00 10.24 -10.97
N LEU A 153 15.62 9.30 -10.10
CA LEU A 153 15.94 7.88 -10.29
C LEU A 153 15.25 7.29 -11.52
N SER A 154 14.02 7.71 -11.82
CA SER A 154 13.29 7.28 -13.02
C SER A 154 14.00 7.73 -14.29
N ASN A 155 14.48 8.97 -14.33
CA ASN A 155 15.24 9.52 -15.46
C ASN A 155 16.59 8.82 -15.63
N GLU A 156 17.29 8.53 -14.53
CA GLU A 156 18.54 7.77 -14.58
C GLU A 156 18.34 6.34 -15.11
N ILE A 157 17.34 5.63 -14.59
CA ILE A 157 16.98 4.28 -15.04
C ILE A 157 16.63 4.29 -16.51
N LYS A 158 15.79 5.24 -16.94
CA LYS A 158 15.42 5.40 -18.34
C LYS A 158 16.65 5.61 -19.22
N GLY A 159 17.57 6.48 -18.81
CA GLY A 159 18.81 6.73 -19.55
C GLY A 159 19.73 5.50 -19.65
N ILE A 160 19.76 4.64 -18.63
CA ILE A 160 20.52 3.38 -18.68
C ILE A 160 19.87 2.39 -19.66
N VAL A 161 18.54 2.28 -19.63
CA VAL A 161 17.78 1.38 -20.52
C VAL A 161 17.92 1.83 -21.99
N GLU A 162 17.80 3.13 -22.26
CA GLU A 162 17.91 3.70 -23.61
C GLU A 162 19.32 3.56 -24.21
N ARG A 163 20.34 3.44 -23.36
CA ARG A 163 21.75 3.30 -23.77
C ARG A 163 22.28 1.89 -23.57
N PHE A 164 21.40 0.91 -23.34
CA PHE A 164 21.82 -0.46 -23.13
C PHE A 164 22.49 -0.99 -24.42
N PRO A 165 23.76 -1.46 -24.34
CA PRO A 165 24.53 -1.87 -25.51
C PRO A 165 24.14 -3.24 -26.07
#